data_AF-A0A811ARL0-F1
#
_entry.id   AF-A0A811ARL0-F1
#
_cell.length_a   1.000
_cell.length_b   1.000
_cell.length_c   1.000
_cell.angle_alpha   90.00
_cell.angle_beta   90.00
_cell.angle_gamma   90.00
#
_symmetry.space_group_name_H-M   'P 1'
#
loop_
_entity.id
_entity.type
_entity.pdbx_description
1 polymer ?
#
loop_
_entity_poly.entity_id
_entity_poly.type
_entity_poly.pdbx_seq_one_letter_code
_entity_poly.pdbx_strand_id
1 'polypeptide(L)'
;MDNRLPEGVTGALVMDGAADISGTFTRENGRLTLQGHPVIHAYNTQSVADKLAASGDHSVLTQPTSFSQEDWENRSFTFDRLSLKNTDFGLGRNATLNTTIRADNSSVTLGDSQVFIDKNDGQGTAFTLEEGTSVATKDADKSVFNGTVNPDNQSVLNINDIFNGGIQANNSTVNISSDSAVLGNSTLTSTALNLNKGANALASQSFVSDGPVNISDAALSLNSRPDEVSHTLLPVYDYAGSWNLKGDDARLNVGPYSMLSGNINVQDKGTVTLGGKGN
;
A
#
# COMPACT_ATOMS: atom_id res chain seq x y z
N MET A 1 -1.57 15.43 -16.32
CA MET A 1 -1.56 14.38 -17.37
C MET A 1 -2.87 13.65 -17.28
N ASP A 2 -3.58 13.43 -18.38
CA ASP A 2 -4.90 12.77 -18.38
C ASP A 2 -4.85 11.48 -19.21
N ASN A 3 -5.30 10.37 -18.63
CA ASN A 3 -5.44 9.09 -19.30
C ASN A 3 -6.83 8.51 -19.02
N ARG A 4 -7.83 8.99 -19.76
CA ARG A 4 -9.23 8.56 -19.66
C ARG A 4 -9.52 7.52 -20.73
N LEU A 5 -9.79 6.29 -20.32
CA LEU A 5 -10.12 5.19 -21.24
C LEU A 5 -11.64 5.07 -21.43
N PRO A 6 -12.09 4.51 -22.57
CA PRO A 6 -13.46 4.07 -22.72
C PRO A 6 -13.87 3.07 -21.62
N GLU A 7 -15.17 3.02 -21.31
CA GLU A 7 -15.71 2.00 -20.41
C GLU A 7 -15.44 0.59 -20.95
N GLY A 8 -15.23 -0.36 -20.04
CA GLY A 8 -14.97 -1.77 -20.38
C GLY A 8 -13.52 -2.09 -20.77
N VAL A 9 -12.63 -1.09 -20.87
CA VAL A 9 -11.20 -1.36 -21.03
C VAL A 9 -10.61 -1.86 -19.71
N THR A 10 -9.90 -2.99 -19.75
CA THR A 10 -9.26 -3.62 -18.59
C THR A 10 -7.73 -3.53 -18.61
N GLY A 11 -7.14 -3.04 -19.70
CA GLY A 11 -5.69 -2.95 -19.86
C GLY A 11 -5.02 -2.00 -18.86
N ALA A 12 -3.80 -2.37 -18.43
CA ALA A 12 -2.98 -1.57 -17.55
C ALA A 12 -2.15 -0.54 -18.32
N LEU A 13 -2.15 0.71 -17.85
CA LEU A 13 -1.01 1.60 -18.07
C LEU A 13 0.03 1.26 -17.00
N VAL A 14 1.23 0.90 -17.43
CA VAL A 14 2.34 0.53 -16.55
C VAL A 14 3.41 1.61 -16.62
N MET A 15 3.93 2.01 -15.46
CA MET A 15 5.07 2.91 -15.35
C MET A 15 6.11 2.33 -14.38
N ASP A 16 7.24 1.92 -14.93
CA ASP A 16 8.47 1.48 -14.23
C ASP A 16 9.63 2.48 -14.42
N GLY A 17 9.35 3.64 -15.04
CA GLY A 17 10.20 4.82 -15.03
C GLY A 17 10.02 5.64 -13.75
N ALA A 18 9.88 6.95 -13.86
CA ALA A 18 9.64 7.85 -12.74
C ALA A 18 8.74 9.01 -13.15
N ALA A 19 8.19 9.73 -12.17
CA ALA A 19 7.44 10.97 -12.41
C ALA A 19 7.72 12.00 -11.33
N ASP A 20 7.87 13.26 -11.73
CA ASP A 20 7.88 14.41 -10.82
C ASP A 20 7.20 15.57 -11.52
N ILE A 21 5.93 15.80 -11.18
CA ILE A 21 5.13 16.89 -11.75
C ILE A 21 4.39 17.63 -10.65
N SER A 22 4.28 18.95 -10.81
CA SER A 22 3.51 19.81 -9.92
C SER A 22 1.99 19.72 -10.11
N GLY A 23 1.53 18.96 -11.10
CA GLY A 23 0.13 18.87 -11.50
C GLY A 23 -0.55 17.57 -11.08
N THR A 24 -1.77 17.40 -11.58
CA THR A 24 -2.55 16.19 -11.38
C THR A 24 -2.26 15.14 -12.46
N PHE A 25 -2.15 13.87 -12.04
CA PHE A 25 -2.28 12.71 -12.92
C PHE A 25 -3.71 12.17 -12.81
N THR A 26 -4.42 12.06 -13.92
CA THR A 26 -5.81 11.56 -13.96
C THR A 26 -5.88 10.23 -14.68
N ARG A 27 -6.53 9.24 -14.06
CA ARG A 27 -6.89 7.96 -14.65
C ARG A 27 -8.40 7.74 -14.52
N GLU A 28 -9.02 7.33 -15.62
CA GLU A 28 -10.43 6.90 -15.64
C GLU A 28 -10.54 5.59 -16.41
N ASN A 29 -11.16 4.59 -15.79
CA ASN A 29 -11.28 3.21 -16.28
C ASN A 29 -9.93 2.47 -16.43
N GLY A 30 -10.00 1.15 -16.58
CA GLY A 30 -8.84 0.27 -16.72
C GLY A 30 -7.93 0.24 -15.50
N ARG A 31 -6.66 -0.10 -15.70
CA ARG A 31 -5.68 -0.25 -14.62
C ARG A 31 -4.52 0.73 -14.73
N LEU A 32 -3.96 1.18 -13.62
CA LEU A 32 -2.72 1.94 -13.54
C LEU A 32 -1.78 1.29 -12.53
N THR A 33 -0.58 0.94 -12.97
CA THR A 33 0.46 0.37 -12.11
C THR A 33 1.70 1.27 -12.12
N LEU A 34 2.11 1.73 -10.94
CA LEU A 34 3.39 2.41 -10.71
C LEU A 34 4.29 1.43 -9.94
N GLN A 35 5.50 1.19 -10.41
CA GLN A 35 6.39 0.18 -9.81
C GLN A 35 7.87 0.57 -9.96
N GLY A 36 8.73 -0.14 -9.21
CA GLY A 36 10.15 -0.17 -9.49
C GLY A 36 10.48 -0.89 -10.80
N HIS A 37 11.77 -0.94 -11.12
CA HIS A 37 12.24 -1.53 -12.38
C HIS A 37 13.26 -2.63 -12.09
N PRO A 38 13.04 -3.89 -12.51
CA PRO A 38 14.05 -4.94 -12.34
C PRO A 38 15.31 -4.58 -13.14
N VAL A 39 16.50 -4.78 -12.55
CA VAL A 39 17.76 -4.48 -13.23
C VAL A 39 17.89 -5.33 -14.50
N ILE A 40 18.22 -4.69 -15.62
CA ILE A 40 18.43 -5.37 -16.90
C ILE A 40 19.73 -6.18 -16.86
N HIS A 41 19.63 -7.47 -17.19
CA HIS A 41 20.77 -8.36 -17.38
C HIS A 41 20.94 -8.77 -18.85
N ALA A 42 22.16 -9.16 -19.20
CA ALA A 42 22.41 -9.79 -20.48
C ALA A 42 21.76 -11.19 -20.52
N TYR A 43 21.28 -11.58 -21.70
CA TYR A 43 20.65 -12.87 -21.91
C TYR A 43 21.06 -13.49 -23.25
N ASN A 44 20.82 -14.78 -23.40
CA ASN A 44 21.06 -15.53 -24.63
C ASN A 44 19.84 -16.33 -25.06
N THR A 45 19.92 -16.97 -26.23
CA THR A 45 18.89 -17.91 -26.69
C THR A 45 18.82 -19.12 -25.76
N GLN A 46 17.64 -19.74 -25.65
CA GLN A 46 17.43 -20.95 -24.87
C GLN A 46 18.45 -22.04 -25.22
N SER A 47 18.73 -22.25 -26.51
CA SER A 47 19.70 -23.26 -26.95
C SER A 47 21.14 -23.00 -26.49
N VAL A 48 21.54 -21.76 -26.24
CA VAL A 48 22.85 -21.44 -25.67
C VAL A 48 22.84 -21.68 -24.17
N ALA A 49 21.77 -21.25 -23.48
CA ALA A 49 21.61 -21.50 -22.04
C ALA A 49 21.61 -23.01 -21.72
N ASP A 50 20.88 -23.82 -22.49
CA ASP A 50 20.83 -25.28 -22.33
C ASP A 50 22.19 -25.95 -22.53
N LYS A 51 23.00 -25.44 -23.48
CA LYS A 51 24.36 -25.96 -23.72
C LYS A 51 25.28 -25.70 -22.53
N LEU A 52 25.20 -24.51 -21.92
CA LEU A 52 26.00 -24.20 -20.73
C LEU A 52 25.49 -24.97 -19.51
N ALA A 53 24.16 -25.12 -19.36
CA ALA A 53 23.55 -25.94 -18.32
C ALA A 53 24.00 -27.41 -18.40
N ALA A 54 24.12 -27.97 -19.60
CA ALA A 54 24.65 -29.32 -19.80
C ALA A 54 26.13 -29.47 -19.38
N SER A 55 26.88 -28.37 -19.30
CA SER A 55 28.23 -28.31 -18.74
C SER A 55 28.28 -27.95 -17.25
N GLY A 56 27.11 -27.80 -16.61
CA GLY A 56 26.97 -27.48 -15.18
C GLY A 56 26.83 -26.00 -14.84
N ASP A 57 26.77 -25.11 -15.83
CA ASP A 57 26.60 -23.66 -15.64
C ASP A 57 25.14 -23.24 -15.90
N HIS A 58 24.44 -22.85 -14.83
CA HIS A 58 23.04 -22.41 -14.86
C HIS A 58 22.87 -20.89 -14.72
N SER A 59 23.95 -20.11 -14.91
CA SER A 59 23.91 -18.64 -14.73
C SER A 59 23.36 -17.87 -15.94
N VAL A 60 23.30 -18.50 -17.11
CA VAL A 60 22.88 -17.85 -18.35
C VAL A 60 21.37 -17.60 -18.36
N LEU A 61 20.99 -16.32 -18.40
CA LEU A 61 19.61 -15.90 -18.50
C LEU A 61 19.09 -15.99 -19.94
N THR A 62 17.77 -16.09 -20.08
CA THR A 62 17.06 -16.16 -21.37
C THR A 62 16.08 -15.00 -21.60
N GLN A 63 16.06 -14.04 -20.68
CA GLN A 63 15.28 -12.81 -20.73
C GLN A 63 16.02 -11.68 -19.98
N PRO A 64 15.79 -10.40 -20.33
CA PRO A 64 16.52 -9.28 -19.74
C PRO A 64 16.19 -9.04 -18.27
N THR A 65 14.95 -9.26 -17.87
CA THR A 65 14.44 -9.02 -16.51
C THR A 65 13.49 -10.14 -16.09
N SER A 66 13.27 -10.35 -14.79
CA SER A 66 12.40 -11.41 -14.26
C SER A 66 11.75 -11.00 -12.94
N PHE A 67 10.60 -11.59 -12.62
CA PHE A 67 9.88 -11.28 -11.37
C PHE A 67 10.62 -11.74 -10.10
N SER A 68 11.44 -12.78 -10.20
CA SER A 68 12.10 -13.43 -9.06
C SER A 68 13.51 -12.91 -8.78
N GLN A 69 14.07 -12.03 -9.62
CA GLN A 69 15.39 -11.45 -9.35
C GLN A 69 15.35 -10.55 -8.11
N GLU A 70 16.47 -10.48 -7.40
CA GLU A 70 16.56 -9.69 -6.17
C GLU A 70 16.89 -8.22 -6.42
N ASP A 71 17.59 -7.91 -7.51
CA ASP A 71 18.10 -6.59 -7.81
C ASP A 71 17.10 -5.76 -8.63
N TRP A 72 16.52 -4.77 -7.95
CA TRP A 72 15.56 -3.83 -8.50
C TRP A 72 16.07 -2.39 -8.33
N GLU A 73 15.80 -1.56 -9.32
CA GLU A 73 15.98 -0.12 -9.24
C GLU A 73 14.77 0.52 -8.56
N ASN A 74 15.04 1.33 -7.54
CA ASN A 74 14.01 2.12 -6.89
C ASN A 74 13.55 3.27 -7.80
N ARG A 75 12.22 3.46 -7.87
CA ARG A 75 11.57 4.51 -8.66
C ARG A 75 10.74 5.43 -7.77
N SER A 76 10.63 6.69 -8.17
CA SER A 76 9.88 7.72 -7.43
C SER A 76 8.83 8.36 -8.32
N PHE A 77 7.63 8.49 -7.78
CA PHE A 77 6.48 9.11 -8.41
C PHE A 77 5.95 10.21 -7.50
N THR A 78 5.98 11.44 -7.98
CA THR A 78 5.51 12.61 -7.26
C THR A 78 4.50 13.37 -8.13
N PHE A 79 3.32 13.57 -7.58
CA PHE A 79 2.25 14.38 -8.18
C PHE A 79 1.63 15.25 -7.09
N ASP A 80 1.17 16.46 -7.42
CA ASP A 80 0.28 17.20 -6.51
C ASP A 80 -0.95 16.33 -6.18
N ARG A 81 -1.49 15.65 -7.21
CA ARG A 81 -2.65 14.79 -7.07
C ARG A 81 -2.65 13.60 -8.04
N LEU A 82 -3.10 12.46 -7.56
CA LEU A 82 -3.49 11.32 -8.38
C LEU A 82 -5.02 11.16 -8.31
N SER A 83 -5.71 11.46 -9.41
CA SER A 83 -7.17 11.35 -9.53
C SER A 83 -7.54 10.06 -10.23
N LEU A 84 -8.30 9.20 -9.56
CA LEU A 84 -8.69 7.86 -10.00
C LEU A 84 -10.22 7.76 -10.03
N LYS A 85 -10.77 7.27 -11.13
CA LYS A 85 -12.21 7.00 -11.25
C LYS A 85 -12.44 5.68 -11.98
N ASN A 86 -13.26 4.79 -11.40
CA ASN A 86 -13.52 3.45 -11.97
C ASN A 86 -12.23 2.69 -12.33
N THR A 87 -11.15 2.92 -11.57
CA THR A 87 -9.80 2.48 -11.92
C THR A 87 -9.32 1.44 -10.92
N ASP A 88 -8.60 0.45 -11.41
CA ASP A 88 -7.75 -0.39 -10.56
C ASP A 88 -6.34 0.20 -10.50
N PHE A 89 -5.91 0.63 -9.32
CA PHE A 89 -4.60 1.25 -9.12
C PHE A 89 -3.70 0.42 -8.21
N GLY A 90 -2.47 0.16 -8.66
CA GLY A 90 -1.44 -0.55 -7.90
C GLY A 90 -0.15 0.26 -7.77
N LEU A 91 0.41 0.30 -6.56
CA LEU A 91 1.78 0.72 -6.30
C LEU A 91 2.60 -0.54 -5.93
N GLY A 92 3.45 -0.98 -6.85
CA GLY A 92 4.25 -2.19 -6.69
C GLY A 92 5.57 -1.98 -5.95
N ARG A 93 6.31 -3.07 -5.73
CA ARG A 93 7.63 -3.07 -5.07
C ARG A 93 8.60 -2.04 -5.65
N ASN A 94 9.55 -1.60 -4.85
CA ASN A 94 10.63 -0.69 -5.20
C ASN A 94 10.14 0.68 -5.73
N ALA A 95 8.89 1.07 -5.42
CA ALA A 95 8.34 2.37 -5.80
C ALA A 95 8.00 3.23 -4.57
N THR A 96 8.33 4.52 -4.67
CA THR A 96 7.85 5.55 -3.74
C THR A 96 6.80 6.42 -4.42
N LEU A 97 5.65 6.61 -3.78
CA LEU A 97 4.60 7.52 -4.23
C LEU A 97 4.37 8.64 -3.22
N ASN A 98 4.53 9.88 -3.69
CA ASN A 98 4.27 11.10 -2.91
C ASN A 98 3.12 11.87 -3.57
N THR A 99 1.91 11.79 -3.02
CA THR A 99 0.75 12.48 -3.61
C THR A 99 -0.46 12.58 -2.69
N THR A 100 -1.42 13.41 -3.09
CA THR A 100 -2.82 13.27 -2.65
C THR A 100 -3.57 12.37 -3.62
N ILE A 101 -4.03 11.21 -3.18
CA ILE A 101 -4.91 10.35 -3.97
C ILE A 101 -6.37 10.80 -3.80
N ARG A 102 -7.11 10.89 -4.89
CA ARG A 102 -8.57 10.98 -4.91
C ARG A 102 -9.12 9.80 -5.69
N ALA A 103 -9.86 8.92 -5.03
CA ALA A 103 -10.41 7.72 -5.64
C ALA A 103 -11.93 7.78 -5.59
N ASP A 104 -12.57 7.55 -6.73
CA ASP A 104 -14.03 7.44 -6.88
C ASP A 104 -14.32 6.08 -7.53
N ASN A 105 -15.04 5.21 -6.83
CA ASN A 105 -15.34 3.84 -7.26
C ASN A 105 -14.10 3.11 -7.80
N SER A 106 -12.98 3.21 -7.08
CA SER A 106 -11.68 2.71 -7.52
C SER A 106 -11.03 1.83 -6.44
N SER A 107 -10.27 0.82 -6.86
CA SER A 107 -9.36 0.09 -5.97
C SER A 107 -7.99 0.76 -5.97
N VAL A 108 -7.41 0.96 -4.78
CA VAL A 108 -6.08 1.51 -4.55
C VAL A 108 -5.32 0.50 -3.70
N THR A 109 -4.35 -0.19 -4.29
CA THR A 109 -3.52 -1.18 -3.60
C THR A 109 -2.10 -0.66 -3.45
N LEU A 110 -1.69 -0.36 -2.22
CA LEU A 110 -0.35 0.10 -1.86
C LEU A 110 0.45 -1.10 -1.35
N GLY A 111 1.51 -1.47 -2.07
CA GLY A 111 2.13 -2.79 -1.95
C GLY A 111 1.37 -3.82 -2.78
N ASP A 112 1.15 -3.52 -4.06
CA ASP A 112 0.57 -4.44 -5.02
C ASP A 112 1.63 -5.47 -5.45
N SER A 113 1.28 -6.75 -5.34
CA SER A 113 2.15 -7.86 -5.75
C SER A 113 2.14 -8.10 -7.26
N GLN A 114 1.11 -7.60 -7.95
CA GLN A 114 0.98 -7.71 -9.41
C GLN A 114 1.80 -6.61 -10.07
N VAL A 115 2.88 -7.01 -10.72
CA VAL A 115 3.84 -6.13 -11.38
C VAL A 115 4.12 -6.65 -12.78
N PHE A 116 4.84 -5.85 -13.56
CA PHE A 116 5.11 -6.12 -14.97
C PHE A 116 6.60 -6.14 -15.26
N ILE A 117 6.97 -6.88 -16.30
CA ILE A 117 8.27 -6.79 -16.97
C ILE A 117 8.06 -6.55 -18.46
N ASP A 118 9.07 -5.97 -19.12
CA ASP A 118 9.16 -5.95 -20.58
C ASP A 118 10.11 -7.06 -21.06
N LYS A 119 9.60 -8.00 -21.87
CA LYS A 119 10.42 -9.06 -22.45
C LYS A 119 11.46 -8.55 -23.46
N ASN A 120 11.28 -7.33 -23.95
CA ASN A 120 12.17 -6.66 -24.88
C ASN A 120 12.96 -5.51 -24.23
N ASP A 121 13.02 -5.49 -22.90
CA ASP A 121 13.68 -4.42 -22.16
C ASP A 121 15.16 -4.25 -22.57
N GLY A 122 15.57 -3.00 -22.72
CA GLY A 122 16.89 -2.62 -23.22
C GLY A 122 17.15 -2.86 -24.72
N GLN A 123 16.18 -3.35 -25.52
CA GLN A 123 16.35 -3.64 -26.95
C GLN A 123 15.81 -2.57 -27.91
N GLY A 124 15.27 -1.46 -27.40
CA GLY A 124 14.75 -0.35 -28.20
C GLY A 124 13.39 0.14 -27.70
N THR A 125 12.57 0.67 -28.61
CA THR A 125 11.26 1.25 -28.27
C THR A 125 10.10 0.26 -28.29
N ALA A 126 10.28 -0.90 -28.93
CA ALA A 126 9.28 -1.95 -28.91
C ALA A 126 9.31 -2.65 -27.55
N PHE A 127 8.13 -2.89 -26.98
CA PHE A 127 7.97 -3.56 -25.69
C PHE A 127 6.99 -4.73 -25.82
N THR A 128 7.14 -5.74 -24.95
CA THR A 128 6.21 -6.85 -24.78
C THR A 128 5.97 -7.03 -23.29
N LEU A 129 4.87 -6.44 -22.81
CA LEU A 129 4.50 -6.50 -21.39
C LEU A 129 4.06 -7.92 -21.00
N GLU A 130 4.62 -8.38 -19.89
CA GLU A 130 4.22 -9.61 -19.20
C GLU A 130 3.84 -9.24 -17.76
N GLU A 131 2.65 -9.63 -17.33
CA GLU A 131 2.20 -9.48 -15.93
C GLU A 131 2.66 -10.70 -15.11
N GLY A 132 3.06 -10.46 -13.87
CA GLY A 132 3.44 -11.52 -12.95
C GLY A 132 3.37 -11.07 -11.49
N THR A 133 3.89 -11.91 -10.60
CA THR A 133 3.86 -11.66 -9.16
C THR A 133 5.26 -11.49 -8.62
N SER A 134 5.51 -10.38 -7.91
CA SER A 134 6.75 -10.16 -7.16
C SER A 134 6.43 -9.42 -5.86
N VAL A 135 6.73 -10.05 -4.72
CA VAL A 135 6.45 -9.50 -3.39
C VAL A 135 7.75 -9.04 -2.76
N ALA A 136 7.79 -7.79 -2.31
CA ALA A 136 8.89 -7.27 -1.52
C ALA A 136 8.92 -7.94 -0.13
N THR A 137 10.03 -8.57 0.21
CA THR A 137 10.23 -9.21 1.53
C THR A 137 11.27 -8.49 2.38
N LYS A 138 12.17 -7.72 1.74
CA LYS A 138 13.15 -6.85 2.40
C LYS A 138 12.57 -5.44 2.45
N ASP A 139 12.75 -4.74 3.57
CA ASP A 139 12.21 -3.39 3.74
C ASP A 139 12.70 -2.39 2.69
N ALA A 140 13.93 -2.57 2.18
CA ALA A 140 14.49 -1.74 1.11
C ALA A 140 13.77 -1.88 -0.24
N ASP A 141 13.00 -2.97 -0.43
CA ASP A 141 12.25 -3.26 -1.64
C ASP A 141 10.76 -2.97 -1.49
N LYS A 142 10.26 -2.74 -0.27
CA LYS A 142 8.85 -2.42 -0.03
C LYS A 142 8.51 -1.10 -0.71
N SER A 143 7.30 -1.00 -1.24
CA SER A 143 6.78 0.27 -1.70
C SER A 143 6.58 1.23 -0.52
N VAL A 144 6.64 2.52 -0.80
CA VAL A 144 6.45 3.58 0.19
C VAL A 144 5.41 4.55 -0.30
N PHE A 145 4.37 4.79 0.50
CA PHE A 145 3.39 5.84 0.24
C PHE A 145 3.50 6.96 1.27
N ASN A 146 3.55 8.20 0.78
CA ASN A 146 3.50 9.41 1.60
C ASN A 146 2.41 10.36 1.07
N GLY A 147 1.47 10.76 1.94
CA GLY A 147 0.50 11.81 1.60
C GLY A 147 -0.89 11.58 2.18
N THR A 148 -1.93 11.78 1.38
CA THR A 148 -3.32 11.64 1.83
C THR A 148 -4.10 10.82 0.81
N VAL A 149 -4.96 9.92 1.28
CA VAL A 149 -5.88 9.16 0.41
C VAL A 149 -7.31 9.59 0.71
N ASN A 150 -8.04 9.99 -0.33
CA ASN A 150 -9.46 10.36 -0.25
C ASN A 150 -10.30 9.35 -1.05
N PRO A 151 -10.63 8.16 -0.50
CA PRO A 151 -11.51 7.21 -1.16
C PRO A 151 -12.97 7.60 -0.97
N ASP A 152 -13.72 7.58 -2.06
CA ASP A 152 -15.13 7.93 -2.12
C ASP A 152 -15.91 6.92 -2.98
N ASN A 153 -17.23 6.86 -2.77
CA ASN A 153 -18.18 6.14 -3.62
C ASN A 153 -17.74 4.69 -3.94
N GLN A 154 -17.79 3.81 -2.95
CA GLN A 154 -17.44 2.39 -3.06
C GLN A 154 -15.97 2.11 -3.36
N SER A 155 -15.08 3.08 -3.18
CA SER A 155 -13.64 2.86 -3.30
C SER A 155 -13.10 1.91 -2.23
N VAL A 156 -12.02 1.22 -2.58
CA VAL A 156 -11.32 0.30 -1.68
C VAL A 156 -9.85 0.69 -1.60
N LEU A 157 -9.34 0.89 -0.40
CA LEU A 157 -7.92 1.13 -0.12
C LEU A 157 -7.33 -0.10 0.57
N ASN A 158 -6.29 -0.70 0.00
CA ASN A 158 -5.51 -1.76 0.62
C ASN A 158 -4.10 -1.24 0.94
N ILE A 159 -3.70 -1.33 2.21
CA ILE A 159 -2.40 -0.90 2.71
C ILE A 159 -1.60 -2.15 3.13
N ASN A 160 -0.68 -2.56 2.28
CA ASN A 160 0.13 -3.77 2.48
C ASN A 160 1.61 -3.46 2.76
N ASP A 161 2.03 -2.23 2.50
CA ASP A 161 3.43 -1.79 2.55
C ASP A 161 3.62 -0.56 3.47
N ILE A 162 4.77 0.10 3.40
CA ILE A 162 5.12 1.24 4.26
C ILE A 162 4.21 2.42 3.90
N PHE A 163 3.38 2.83 4.86
CA PHE A 163 2.37 3.87 4.67
C PHE A 163 2.54 4.98 5.69
N ASN A 164 2.61 6.22 5.22
CA ASN A 164 2.58 7.43 6.04
C ASN A 164 1.57 8.42 5.47
N GLY A 165 0.38 8.50 6.06
CA GLY A 165 -0.62 9.40 5.50
C GLY A 165 -1.94 9.53 6.23
N GLY A 166 -2.68 10.59 5.92
CA GLY A 166 -4.06 10.77 6.39
C GLY A 166 -5.07 10.09 5.46
N ILE A 167 -6.24 9.74 6.00
CA ILE A 167 -7.33 9.13 5.23
C ILE A 167 -8.61 9.93 5.40
N GLN A 168 -9.20 10.43 4.31
CA GLN A 168 -10.50 11.13 4.34
C GLN A 168 -11.48 10.34 3.46
N ALA A 169 -12.20 9.41 4.08
CA ALA A 169 -12.99 8.40 3.37
C ALA A 169 -14.50 8.62 3.52
N ASN A 170 -15.24 8.36 2.44
CA ASN A 170 -16.69 8.36 2.43
C ASN A 170 -17.23 7.13 1.67
N ASN A 171 -18.20 6.41 2.25
CA ASN A 171 -18.85 5.24 1.63
C ASN A 171 -17.84 4.28 0.97
N SER A 172 -16.79 3.89 1.70
CA SER A 172 -15.64 3.18 1.15
C SER A 172 -15.21 2.03 2.08
N THR A 173 -14.11 1.36 1.77
CA THR A 173 -13.48 0.39 2.67
C THR A 173 -11.97 0.59 2.71
N VAL A 174 -11.39 0.50 3.90
CA VAL A 174 -9.93 0.52 4.11
C VAL A 174 -9.50 -0.79 4.75
N ASN A 175 -8.58 -1.49 4.12
CA ASN A 175 -7.97 -2.73 4.61
C ASN A 175 -6.48 -2.50 4.85
N ILE A 176 -5.98 -2.97 5.99
CA ILE A 176 -4.57 -2.87 6.36
C ILE A 176 -4.08 -4.28 6.65
N SER A 177 -3.09 -4.71 5.88
CA SER A 177 -2.28 -5.91 6.15
C SER A 177 -0.81 -5.57 6.42
N SER A 178 -0.42 -4.30 6.25
CA SER A 178 0.92 -3.77 6.53
C SER A 178 1.26 -3.85 8.03
N ASP A 179 2.50 -4.23 8.33
CA ASP A 179 3.12 -4.16 9.66
C ASP A 179 3.71 -2.77 9.97
N SER A 180 3.63 -1.84 9.01
CA SER A 180 4.37 -0.57 9.02
C SER A 180 3.49 0.60 8.54
N ALA A 181 2.25 0.67 9.03
CA ALA A 181 1.31 1.74 8.68
C ALA A 181 1.24 2.83 9.77
N VAL A 182 1.42 4.08 9.38
CA VAL A 182 1.21 5.26 10.22
C VAL A 182 0.11 6.11 9.60
N LEU A 183 -1.03 6.15 10.29
CA LEU A 183 -2.17 6.98 9.92
C LEU A 183 -2.01 8.35 10.56
N GLY A 184 -2.07 9.41 9.75
CA GLY A 184 -2.21 10.79 10.19
C GLY A 184 -3.66 11.12 10.54
N ASN A 185 -3.98 12.42 10.53
CA ASN A 185 -5.36 12.87 10.77
C ASN A 185 -6.33 12.23 9.77
N SER A 186 -7.36 11.55 10.28
CA SER A 186 -8.23 10.72 9.45
C SER A 186 -9.70 10.84 9.84
N THR A 187 -10.58 10.93 8.83
CA THR A 187 -12.03 10.93 8.97
C THR A 187 -12.64 9.86 8.07
N LEU A 188 -13.42 8.95 8.64
CA LEU A 188 -14.07 7.85 7.93
C LEU A 188 -15.59 7.92 8.14
N THR A 189 -16.34 8.22 7.07
CA THR A 189 -17.81 8.25 7.07
C THR A 189 -18.35 7.07 6.28
N SER A 190 -19.26 6.29 6.88
CA SER A 190 -19.80 5.06 6.29
C SER A 190 -18.71 4.14 5.73
N THR A 191 -17.58 4.07 6.42
CA THR A 191 -16.38 3.37 5.95
C THR A 191 -15.87 2.44 7.03
N ALA A 192 -15.73 1.16 6.69
CA ALA A 192 -15.10 0.19 7.57
C ALA A 192 -13.58 0.29 7.47
N LEU A 193 -12.90 0.27 8.62
CA LEU A 193 -11.46 0.07 8.71
C LEU A 193 -11.18 -1.35 9.22
N ASN A 194 -10.47 -2.15 8.43
CA ASN A 194 -10.13 -3.53 8.75
C ASN A 194 -8.62 -3.70 8.87
N LEU A 195 -8.13 -4.06 10.05
CA LEU A 195 -6.77 -4.54 10.25
C LEU A 195 -6.81 -6.07 10.23
N ASN A 196 -6.14 -6.66 9.24
CA ASN A 196 -6.07 -8.09 9.03
C ASN A 196 -4.85 -8.70 9.73
N LYS A 197 -4.81 -10.03 9.79
CA LYS A 197 -3.79 -10.79 10.52
C LYS A 197 -2.38 -10.31 10.22
N GLY A 198 -1.62 -10.00 11.26
CA GLY A 198 -0.23 -9.54 11.16
C GLY A 198 -0.07 -8.03 10.95
N ALA A 199 -1.15 -7.29 10.68
CA ALA A 199 -1.08 -5.85 10.53
C ALA A 199 -0.68 -5.16 11.83
N ASN A 200 0.05 -4.06 11.71
CA ASN A 200 0.45 -3.22 12.83
C ASN A 200 0.40 -1.74 12.41
N ALA A 201 -0.59 -1.02 12.93
CA ALA A 201 -0.84 0.37 12.57
C ALA A 201 -0.75 1.31 13.79
N LEU A 202 -0.29 2.54 13.53
CA LEU A 202 -0.32 3.65 14.48
C LEU A 202 -1.21 4.76 13.94
N ALA A 203 -2.32 5.08 14.62
CA ALA A 203 -3.00 6.36 14.44
C ALA A 203 -2.23 7.43 15.22
N SER A 204 -1.37 8.16 14.53
CA SER A 204 -0.42 9.12 15.11
C SER A 204 -1.05 10.48 15.45
N GLN A 205 -2.28 10.73 14.97
CA GLN A 205 -3.06 11.94 15.17
C GLN A 205 -4.53 11.54 15.33
N SER A 206 -5.45 12.52 15.42
CA SER A 206 -6.88 12.23 15.58
C SER A 206 -7.44 11.33 14.49
N PHE A 207 -8.19 10.31 14.92
CA PHE A 207 -8.91 9.37 14.09
C PHE A 207 -10.40 9.43 14.45
N VAL A 208 -11.25 9.76 13.47
CA VAL A 208 -12.70 9.89 13.70
C VAL A 208 -13.45 9.06 12.67
N SER A 209 -14.18 8.05 13.13
CA SER A 209 -15.05 7.22 12.31
C SER A 209 -16.44 7.10 12.92
N ASP A 210 -17.47 7.09 12.07
CA ASP A 210 -18.82 6.66 12.43
C ASP A 210 -19.04 5.15 12.23
N GLY A 211 -18.08 4.47 11.61
CA GLY A 211 -18.12 3.07 11.24
C GLY A 211 -17.35 2.15 12.19
N PRO A 212 -17.30 0.84 11.88
CA PRO A 212 -16.54 -0.13 12.66
C PRO A 212 -15.04 -0.06 12.35
N VAL A 213 -14.23 -0.18 13.39
CA VAL A 213 -12.81 -0.52 13.32
C VAL A 213 -12.64 -1.97 13.75
N ASN A 214 -12.28 -2.83 12.81
CA ASN A 214 -12.14 -4.26 13.03
C ASN A 214 -10.65 -4.64 13.10
N ILE A 215 -10.24 -5.31 14.18
CA ILE A 215 -8.86 -5.68 14.47
C ILE A 215 -8.82 -7.21 14.63
N SER A 216 -8.35 -7.92 13.61
CA SER A 216 -8.36 -9.40 13.58
C SER A 216 -6.93 -9.96 13.57
N ASP A 217 -6.48 -10.54 14.68
CA ASP A 217 -5.08 -10.96 14.89
C ASP A 217 -4.05 -9.89 14.47
N ALA A 218 -4.33 -8.64 14.83
CA ALA A 218 -3.58 -7.46 14.42
C ALA A 218 -3.40 -6.48 15.59
N ALA A 219 -2.54 -5.48 15.42
CA ALA A 219 -2.30 -4.44 16.41
C ALA A 219 -2.67 -3.05 15.88
N LEU A 220 -3.51 -2.32 16.64
CA LEU A 220 -3.74 -0.90 16.45
C LEU A 220 -3.25 -0.14 17.68
N SER A 221 -2.40 0.85 17.47
CA SER A 221 -1.96 1.79 18.50
C SER A 221 -2.51 3.18 18.20
N LEU A 222 -3.00 3.87 19.21
CA LEU A 222 -3.55 5.23 19.09
C LEU A 222 -2.65 6.20 19.86
N ASN A 223 -2.29 7.31 19.22
CA ASN A 223 -1.37 8.36 19.67
C ASN A 223 0.10 7.92 19.87
N SER A 224 0.35 6.72 20.43
CA SER A 224 1.70 6.20 20.70
C SER A 224 1.74 4.68 20.71
N ARG A 225 2.86 4.09 20.27
CA ARG A 225 3.11 2.64 20.35
C ARG A 225 3.43 2.22 21.79
N PRO A 226 3.07 1.00 22.22
CA PRO A 226 3.21 0.56 23.61
C PRO A 226 4.67 0.35 24.07
N ASP A 227 5.59 0.19 23.13
CA ASP A 227 7.03 -0.06 23.33
C ASP A 227 7.89 1.21 23.22
N GLU A 228 7.27 2.36 22.96
CA GLU A 228 7.94 3.66 22.82
C GLU A 228 7.44 4.66 23.87
N VAL A 229 8.30 5.61 24.25
CA VAL A 229 7.93 6.76 25.09
C VAL A 229 8.18 8.03 24.28
N SER A 230 7.11 8.79 24.01
CA SER A 230 7.19 10.07 23.34
C SER A 230 6.96 11.23 24.31
N HIS A 231 7.79 12.27 24.18
CA HIS A 231 7.70 13.50 24.97
C HIS A 231 7.06 14.66 24.21
N THR A 232 6.51 14.40 23.02
CA THR A 232 5.90 15.41 22.14
C THR A 232 4.46 15.06 21.77
N LEU A 233 3.79 14.26 22.62
CA LEU A 233 2.42 13.84 22.38
C LEU A 233 1.46 15.03 22.45
N LEU A 234 0.46 15.02 21.58
CA LEU A 234 -0.65 15.97 21.56
C LEU A 234 -1.93 15.27 22.02
N PRO A 235 -2.88 16.00 22.61
CA PRO A 235 -4.23 15.49 22.80
C PRO A 235 -4.90 15.19 21.46
N VAL A 236 -5.49 14.01 21.33
CA VAL A 236 -6.14 13.53 20.09
C VAL A 236 -7.53 12.97 20.36
N TYR A 237 -8.36 12.94 19.32
CA TYR A 237 -9.67 12.28 19.35
C TYR A 237 -9.57 10.94 18.65
N ASP A 238 -10.10 9.89 19.28
CA ASP A 238 -10.11 8.53 18.73
C ASP A 238 -11.53 7.97 18.82
N TYR A 239 -12.32 8.21 17.79
CA TYR A 239 -13.74 7.86 17.75
C TYR A 239 -13.99 6.78 16.70
N ALA A 240 -14.79 5.78 17.07
CA ALA A 240 -15.35 4.80 16.13
C ALA A 240 -16.79 4.51 16.50
N GLY A 241 -17.60 4.05 15.55
CA GLY A 241 -18.90 3.46 15.86
C GLY A 241 -18.74 2.22 16.76
N SER A 242 -17.70 1.42 16.50
CA SER A 242 -17.27 0.33 17.37
C SER A 242 -15.81 -0.05 17.13
N TRP A 243 -15.13 -0.51 18.18
CA TRP A 243 -13.81 -1.11 18.15
C TRP A 243 -13.96 -2.61 18.36
N ASN A 244 -13.77 -3.41 17.31
CA ASN A 244 -14.08 -4.84 17.32
C ASN A 244 -12.79 -5.66 17.20
N LEU A 245 -12.41 -6.35 18.26
CA LEU A 245 -11.24 -7.23 18.29
C LEU A 245 -11.68 -8.68 18.13
N LYS A 246 -10.94 -9.45 17.33
CA LYS A 246 -11.14 -10.90 17.16
C LYS A 246 -9.80 -11.62 17.07
N GLY A 247 -9.69 -12.76 17.74
CA GLY A 247 -8.48 -13.58 17.77
C GLY A 247 -7.56 -13.26 18.96
N ASP A 248 -6.84 -14.28 19.42
CA ASP A 248 -6.00 -14.23 20.62
C ASP A 248 -4.84 -13.23 20.49
N ASP A 249 -4.46 -12.86 19.26
CA ASP A 249 -3.37 -11.92 18.98
C ASP A 249 -3.87 -10.49 18.68
N ALA A 250 -5.18 -10.22 18.71
CA ALA A 250 -5.70 -8.87 18.52
C ALA A 250 -5.31 -7.93 19.68
N ARG A 251 -4.80 -6.74 19.35
CA ARG A 251 -4.36 -5.72 20.31
C ARG A 251 -4.89 -4.34 19.94
N LEU A 252 -5.51 -3.68 20.92
CA LEU A 252 -5.83 -2.25 20.86
C LEU A 252 -5.07 -1.53 21.98
N ASN A 253 -4.10 -0.70 21.61
CA ASN A 253 -3.28 0.08 22.54
C ASN A 253 -3.64 1.56 22.43
N VAL A 254 -4.35 2.08 23.42
CA VAL A 254 -4.77 3.49 23.45
C VAL A 254 -3.77 4.26 24.31
N GLY A 255 -2.86 4.99 23.66
CA GLY A 255 -1.82 5.76 24.30
C GLY A 255 -2.36 6.93 25.15
N PRO A 256 -1.49 7.58 25.95
CA PRO A 256 -1.89 8.71 26.77
C PRO A 256 -2.40 9.88 25.92
N TYR A 257 -3.21 10.74 26.52
CA TYR A 257 -3.83 11.92 25.87
C TYR A 257 -4.80 11.62 24.71
N SER A 258 -5.25 10.37 24.58
CA SER A 258 -6.33 9.98 23.66
C SER A 258 -7.70 10.16 24.32
N MET A 259 -8.61 10.88 23.65
CA MET A 259 -10.03 10.90 23.97
C MET A 259 -10.73 9.80 23.18
N LEU A 260 -10.87 8.63 23.80
CA LEU A 260 -11.50 7.46 23.19
C LEU A 260 -13.04 7.53 23.26
N SER A 261 -13.71 7.20 22.16
CA SER A 261 -15.17 7.05 22.09
C SER A 261 -15.57 5.87 21.20
N GLY A 262 -16.71 5.23 21.53
CA GLY A 262 -17.22 4.04 20.85
C GLY A 262 -17.15 2.78 21.71
N ASN A 263 -18.06 1.84 21.46
CA ASN A 263 -18.07 0.56 22.19
C ASN A 263 -16.87 -0.30 21.79
N ILE A 264 -16.27 -0.97 22.77
CA ILE A 264 -15.20 -1.95 22.54
C ILE A 264 -15.78 -3.35 22.69
N ASN A 265 -15.70 -4.16 21.64
CA ASN A 265 -16.14 -5.55 21.61
C ASN A 265 -14.91 -6.44 21.40
N VAL A 266 -14.70 -7.42 22.27
CA VAL A 266 -13.59 -8.37 22.15
C VAL A 266 -14.17 -9.78 22.05
N GLN A 267 -13.85 -10.47 20.95
CA GLN A 267 -14.03 -11.89 20.79
C GLN A 267 -12.68 -12.59 20.98
N ASP A 268 -12.68 -13.73 21.67
CA ASP A 268 -11.48 -14.50 22.05
C ASP A 268 -10.63 -13.79 23.12
N LYS A 269 -9.32 -14.07 23.21
CA LYS A 269 -8.44 -13.54 24.28
C LYS A 269 -7.65 -12.29 23.85
N GLY A 270 -8.22 -11.46 22.99
CA GLY A 270 -7.62 -10.18 22.59
C GLY A 270 -7.39 -9.26 23.79
N THR A 271 -6.46 -8.31 23.65
CA THR A 271 -6.05 -7.40 24.73
C THR A 271 -6.33 -5.96 24.36
N VAL A 272 -6.90 -5.22 25.31
CA VAL A 272 -7.13 -3.77 25.22
C VAL A 272 -6.38 -3.09 26.36
N THR A 273 -5.55 -2.11 26.03
CA THR A 273 -4.76 -1.34 26.99
C THR A 273 -5.11 0.14 26.84
N LEU A 274 -5.55 0.79 27.92
CA LEU A 274 -5.77 2.23 27.97
C LEU A 274 -4.72 2.87 28.88
N GLY A 275 -4.02 3.88 28.36
CA GLY A 275 -2.87 4.48 29.01
C GLY A 275 -1.56 3.81 28.61
N GLY A 276 -0.46 4.43 29.01
CA GLY A 276 0.90 3.96 28.76
C GLY A 276 1.85 4.55 29.77
N LYS A 277 3.16 4.29 29.63
CA LYS A 277 4.18 4.95 30.44
C LYS A 277 4.30 6.42 30.03
N GLY A 278 3.39 7.25 30.52
CA GLY A 278 3.59 8.69 30.63
C GLY A 278 4.32 8.95 31.94
N ASN A 279 5.50 9.57 31.87
CA ASN A 279 6.03 10.33 32.99
C ASN A 279 5.56 11.77 32.85
#